data_AF-A0AA90TAT4-F1
#
_entry.id   AF-A0AA90TAT4-F1
#
_cell.length_a   1.000
_cell.length_b   1.000
_cell.length_c   1.000
_cell.angle_alpha   90.00
_cell.angle_beta   90.00
_cell.angle_gamma   90.00
#
_symmetry.space_group_name_H-M   'P 1'
#
loop_
_entity.id
_entity.type
_entity.pdbx_description
1 polymer ?
#
loop_
_entity_poly.entity_id
_entity_poly.type
_entity_poly.pdbx_seq_one_letter_code
_entity_poly.pdbx_strand_id
1 'polypeptide(L)' 'MMKHTGKYQRPGGGYVSEFEEFMHGFLAQHPEVEEDRRRGWDIWWDHRIDLDELDKQRENALGVKPYVYD' A
#
# COMPACT_ATOMS: atom_id res chain seq x y z
N MET A 1 -14.16 0.12 -17.96
CA MET A 1 -14.16 -1.26 -17.42
C MET A 1 -12.86 -1.93 -17.86
N MET A 2 -11.79 -1.75 -17.10
CA MET A 2 -10.47 -2.26 -17.48
C MET A 2 -10.38 -3.74 -17.12
N LYS A 3 -10.39 -4.58 -18.15
CA LYS A 3 -10.13 -6.02 -18.01
C LYS A 3 -8.63 -6.18 -17.77
N HIS A 4 -8.22 -6.43 -16.53
CA HIS A 4 -6.86 -6.87 -16.25
C HIS A 4 -6.67 -8.29 -16.77
N THR A 5 -6.39 -8.43 -18.07
CA THR A 5 -5.92 -9.68 -18.65
C THR A 5 -4.43 -9.83 -18.38
N GLY A 6 -4.08 -10.12 -17.13
CA GLY A 6 -2.75 -10.55 -16.74
C GLY A 6 -2.64 -12.06 -16.90
N LYS A 7 -2.41 -12.53 -18.13
CA LYS A 7 -2.06 -13.93 -18.39
C LYS A 7 -0.61 -14.18 -17.96
N TYR A 8 -0.40 -14.40 -16.67
CA TYR A 8 0.87 -14.90 -16.14
C TYR A 8 0.71 -16.37 -15.73
N GLN A 9 0.54 -17.25 -16.71
CA GLN A 9 0.73 -18.68 -16.46
C GLN A 9 2.22 -18.96 -16.50
N ARG A 10 2.87 -18.99 -15.32
CA ARG A 10 4.19 -19.63 -15.19
C ARG A 10 4.02 -21.10 -15.60
N PRO A 11 4.78 -21.62 -16.56
CA PRO A 11 4.73 -23.03 -16.92
C PRO A 11 5.39 -23.83 -15.79
N GLY A 12 4.56 -24.52 -15.02
CA GLY A 12 4.94 -25.26 -13.82
C GLY A 12 4.16 -24.71 -12.62
N GLY A 13 3.35 -25.56 -11.99
CA GLY A 13 2.69 -25.22 -10.73
C GLY A 13 3.77 -24.90 -9.70
N GLY A 14 4.11 -23.61 -9.62
CA GLY A 14 5.10 -23.11 -8.68
C GLY A 14 4.62 -23.39 -7.27
N TYR A 15 5.55 -23.60 -6.36
CA TYR A 15 5.24 -23.69 -4.94
C TYR A 15 4.34 -22.51 -4.52
N VAL A 16 3.14 -22.82 -4.04
CA VAL A 16 2.25 -21.86 -3.38
C VAL A 16 2.51 -22.02 -1.89
N SER A 17 2.85 -20.92 -1.22
CA SER A 17 3.03 -20.97 0.23
C SER A 17 1.68 -21.13 0.93
N GLU A 18 1.68 -21.74 2.13
CA GLU A 18 0.47 -21.84 2.97
C GLU A 18 -0.15 -20.45 3.23
N PHE A 19 0.69 -19.42 3.33
CA PHE A 19 0.24 -18.04 3.48
C PHE A 19 -0.51 -17.55 2.24
N GLU A 20 -0.04 -17.87 1.05
CA GLU A 20 -0.67 -17.46 -0.20
C GLU A 20 -2.02 -18.16 -0.39
N GLU A 21 -2.09 -19.47 -0.10
CA GLU A 21 -3.35 -20.21 -0.08
C GLU A 21 -4.36 -19.62 0.92
N PHE A 22 -3.90 -19.30 2.13
CA PHE A 22 -4.71 -18.62 3.14
C PHE A 22 -5.24 -17.27 2.63
N MET A 23 -4.38 -16.42 2.09
CA MET A 23 -4.76 -15.09 1.62
C MET A 23 -5.76 -15.18 0.46
N HIS A 24 -5.60 -16.15 -0.44
CA HIS A 24 -6.58 -16.39 -1.50
C HIS A 24 -7.95 -16.79 -0.95
N GLY A 25 -7.99 -17.73 0.01
CA GLY A 25 -9.23 -18.15 0.65
C GLY A 25 -9.91 -17.03 1.44
N PHE A 26 -9.13 -16.22 2.15
CA PHE A 26 -9.63 -15.07 2.91
C PHE A 26 -10.25 -14.02 1.98
N LEU A 27 -9.53 -13.59 0.94
CA LEU A 27 -10.04 -12.56 0.02
C LEU A 27 -11.25 -13.05 -0.79
N ALA A 28 -11.37 -14.35 -1.06
CA ALA A 28 -12.56 -14.91 -1.71
C ALA A 28 -13.81 -14.86 -0.82
N GLN A 29 -13.64 -14.99 0.50
CA GLN A 29 -14.73 -14.96 1.49
C GLN A 29 -15.11 -13.54 1.93
N HIS A 30 -14.18 -12.58 1.80
CA HIS A 30 -14.33 -11.21 2.31
C HIS A 30 -14.22 -10.15 1.19
N PRO A 31 -15.21 -10.06 0.28
CA PRO A 31 -15.20 -9.07 -0.80
C PRO A 31 -15.20 -7.61 -0.29
N GLU A 32 -15.67 -7.35 0.94
CA GLU A 32 -15.63 -6.03 1.60
C GLU A 32 -14.21 -5.48 1.75
N VAL A 33 -13.20 -6.34 1.85
CA VAL A 33 -11.79 -5.95 1.99
C VAL A 33 -11.29 -5.20 0.76
N GLU A 34 -11.82 -5.49 -0.43
CA GLU A 34 -11.48 -4.75 -1.65
C GLU A 34 -12.05 -3.33 -1.63
N GLU A 35 -13.24 -3.14 -1.07
CA GLU A 35 -13.85 -1.82 -0.91
C GLU A 35 -13.08 -0.98 0.12
N ASP A 36 -12.73 -1.59 1.24
CA ASP A 36 -11.92 -0.94 2.27
C ASP A 36 -10.50 -0.62 1.78
N ARG A 37 -9.91 -1.49 0.95
CA ARG A 37 -8.61 -1.22 0.33
C ARG A 37 -8.68 0.02 -0.56
N ARG A 38 -9.71 0.14 -1.41
CA ARG A 38 -9.91 1.32 -2.27
C ARG A 38 -10.12 2.57 -1.43
N ARG A 39 -11.00 2.50 -0.43
CA ARG A 39 -11.28 3.61 0.48
C ARG A 39 -10.01 4.07 1.22
N GLY A 40 -9.18 3.13 1.68
CA GLY A 40 -7.90 3.42 2.31
C GLY A 40 -6.90 4.10 1.37
N TRP A 41 -6.84 3.65 0.12
CA TRP A 41 -6.04 4.31 -0.91
C TRP A 41 -6.52 5.73 -1.18
N ASP A 42 -7.82 5.94 -1.32
CA ASP A 42 -8.39 7.27 -1.56
C ASP A 42 -8.06 8.23 -0.40
N ILE A 43 -8.11 7.77 0.85
CA ILE A 43 -7.71 8.59 2.02
C ILE A 43 -6.23 9.02 1.92
N TRP A 44 -5.35 8.11 1.51
CA TRP A 44 -3.92 8.41 1.42
C TRP A 44 -3.61 9.34 0.24
N TRP A 45 -4.27 9.13 -0.92
CA TRP A 45 -4.04 9.91 -2.12
C TRP A 45 -4.76 11.26 -2.13
N ASP A 46 -5.93 11.37 -1.52
CA ASP A 46 -6.69 12.63 -1.39
C ASP A 46 -6.26 13.42 -0.15
N HIS A 47 -5.19 13.00 0.54
CA HIS A 47 -4.63 13.74 1.65
C HIS A 47 -4.11 15.10 1.17
N ARG A 48 -4.93 16.14 1.35
CA ARG A 48 -4.56 17.52 1.06
C ARG A 48 -3.61 18.03 2.12
N ILE A 49 -2.37 18.25 1.72
CA ILE A 49 -1.36 18.90 2.53
C ILE A 49 -1.52 20.42 2.38
N ASP A 50 -1.62 21.12 3.50
CA ASP A 50 -1.47 22.58 3.51
C ASP A 50 0.00 22.90 3.26
N LEU A 51 0.28 23.48 2.09
CA LEU A 51 1.64 23.75 1.63
C LEU A 51 2.32 24.84 2.47
N ASP A 52 1.56 25.82 2.96
CA ASP A 52 2.11 26.89 3.79
C ASP A 52 2.53 26.34 5.16
N GLU A 53 1.74 25.43 5.71
CA GLU A 53 2.07 24.73 6.95
C GLU A 53 3.24 23.76 6.75
N LEU A 54 3.30 23.05 5.62
CA LEU A 54 4.41 22.18 5.27
C LEU A 54 5.73 22.94 5.15
N ASP A 55 5.71 24.13 4.54
CA ASP A 55 6.91 24.95 4.38
C ASP A 55 7.38 25.51 5.73
N LYS A 56 6.47 25.96 6.60
CA LYS A 56 6.82 26.33 7.99
C LYS A 56 7.45 25.17 8.76
N GLN A 57 6.91 23.96 8.61
CA GLN A 57 7.48 22.76 9.25
C GLN A 57 8.88 22.45 8.73
N ARG A 58 9.13 22.65 7.43
CA ARG A 58 10.47 22.48 6.83
C ARG A 58 11.44 23.55 7.31
N GLU A 59 11.02 24.80 7.38
CA GLU A 59 11.86 25.90 7.89
C GLU A 59 12.22 25.74 9.36
N ASN A 60 11.29 25.18 10.16
CA ASN A 60 11.49 24.91 11.58
C ASN A 60 12.13 23.52 11.86
N ALA A 61 12.39 22.72 10.82
CA ALA A 61 12.99 21.40 10.97
C ALA A 61 14.46 21.54 11.39
N LEU A 62 14.78 21.07 12.59
CA LEU A 62 16.16 20.98 13.05
C LEU A 62 16.88 19.86 12.28
N GLY A 63 18.06 20.16 11.73
CA GLY A 63 18.90 19.17 11.04
C GLY A 63 19.44 18.12 12.02
N VAL A 64 18.68 17.05 12.23
CA VAL A 64 19.12 15.90 13.03
C VAL A 64 20.02 15.03 12.16
N LYS A 65 21.17 14.62 12.70
CA LYS A 65 22.06 13.67 12.00
C LYS A 65 21.31 12.35 11.79
N PRO A 66 21.39 11.73 10.59
CA PRO A 66 20.64 10.51 10.27
C PRO A 66 21.02 9.32 11.15
N TYR A 67 22.19 9.36 11.79
CA TYR A 67 22.64 8.40 12.78
C TYR A 67 23.30 9.15 13.93
N VAL A 68 22.84 8.87 15.15
CA VAL A 68 23.48 9.31 16.39
C VAL A 68 24.23 8.11 16.93
N TYR A 69 25.56 8.21 16.99
CA TYR A 69 26.38 7.27 17.75
C TYR A 69 26.70 7.93 19.10
N ASP A 70 26.66 7.14 20.16
CA ASP A 70 27.22 7.48 21.48
C ASP A 70 28.74 7.24 21.46
#